data_AF-A0A268TZY2-F1
#
_entry.id   AF-A0A268TZY2-F1
#
_cell.length_a   1.000
_cell.length_b   1.000
_cell.length_c   1.000
_cell.angle_alpha   90.00
_cell.angle_beta   90.00
_cell.angle_gamma   90.00
#
_symmetry.space_group_name_H-M   'P 1'
#
loop_
_entity.id
_entity.type
_entity.pdbx_description
1 polymer ?
#
loop_
_entity_poly.entity_id
_entity_poly.type
_entity_poly.pdbx_seq_one_letter_code
_entity_poly.pdbx_strand_id
1 'polypeptide(L)'
;MKLLFTVLAITGFAFAGEIGGKEFIQAFSVVGAVVGLGIAALGGGIGMGHAAAAAITGTARNPALGSKLQATMFIAIALIEAQVIYTLVFAIIALYANPFL
;
A
#
# COMPACT_ATOMS: atom_id res chain seq x y z
N MET A 1 21.72 -18.24 3.39
CA MET A 1 20.73 -17.21 3.02
C MET A 1 21.34 -16.05 2.22
N LYS A 2 22.47 -15.45 2.65
CA LYS A 2 23.17 -14.39 1.86
C LYS A 2 23.60 -14.87 0.46
N LEU A 3 24.16 -16.08 0.36
CA LEU A 3 24.61 -16.67 -0.92
C LEU A 3 23.46 -16.90 -1.92
N LEU A 4 22.27 -17.25 -1.42
CA LEU A 4 21.06 -17.44 -2.24
C LEU A 4 20.59 -16.11 -2.83
N PHE A 5 20.64 -15.04 -2.02
CA PHE A 5 20.31 -13.69 -2.46
C PHE A 5 21.28 -13.17 -3.51
N THR A 6 22.57 -13.51 -3.39
CA THR A 6 23.60 -13.13 -4.38
C THR A 6 23.47 -13.93 -5.68
N VAL A 7 23.16 -15.22 -5.63
CA VAL A 7 22.92 -16.03 -6.84
C VAL A 7 21.69 -15.55 -7.60
N LEU A 8 20.59 -15.20 -6.90
CA LEU A 8 19.40 -14.63 -7.52
C LEU A 8 19.67 -13.26 -8.17
N ALA A 9 20.54 -12.45 -7.56
CA ALA A 9 20.96 -11.17 -8.14
C ALA A 9 21.79 -11.37 -9.42
N ILE A 10 22.70 -12.33 -9.46
CA ILE A 10 23.57 -12.59 -10.63
C ILE A 10 22.78 -13.24 -11.77
N THR A 11 21.83 -14.14 -11.47
CA THR A 11 20.94 -14.70 -12.52
C THR A 11 20.06 -13.61 -13.14
N GLY A 12 19.58 -12.64 -12.35
CA GLY A 12 18.85 -11.48 -12.87
C GLY A 12 19.67 -10.65 -13.88
N PHE A 13 20.98 -10.50 -13.66
CA PHE A 13 21.87 -9.83 -14.61
C PHE A 13 22.20 -10.68 -15.86
N ALA A 14 22.26 -12.00 -15.74
CA ALA A 14 22.53 -12.90 -16.87
C ALA A 14 21.37 -12.95 -17.89
N PHE A 15 20.13 -12.70 -17.45
CA PHE A 15 18.96 -12.57 -18.33
C PHE A 15 18.75 -11.15 -18.86
N ALA A 16 19.53 -10.15 -18.45
CA ALA A 16 19.34 -8.75 -18.86
C ALA A 16 19.68 -8.47 -20.34
N GLY A 17 20.34 -9.40 -21.04
CA GLY A 17 20.68 -9.28 -22.46
C GLY A 17 19.51 -9.54 -23.42
N GLU A 18 18.40 -10.09 -22.93
CA GLU A 18 17.26 -10.53 -23.74
C GLU A 18 15.94 -10.12 -23.08
N ILE A 19 15.85 -8.86 -22.66
CA ILE A 19 14.59 -8.25 -22.18
C ILE A 19 14.33 -7.06 -23.07
N GLY A 20 13.30 -7.16 -23.91
CA GLY A 20 12.86 -6.03 -24.73
C GLY A 20 12.46 -4.86 -23.84
N GLY A 21 12.67 -3.61 -24.30
CA GLY A 21 12.37 -2.41 -23.52
C GLY A 21 10.96 -2.36 -22.93
N LYS A 22 9.98 -3.00 -23.60
CA LYS A 22 8.59 -3.13 -23.13
C LYS A 22 8.43 -4.09 -21.94
N GLU A 23 9.12 -5.22 -21.95
CA GLU A 23 9.09 -6.22 -20.87
C GLU A 23 9.72 -5.66 -19.59
N PHE A 24 10.79 -4.87 -19.75
CA PHE A 24 11.41 -4.15 -18.64
C PHE A 24 10.42 -3.15 -18.01
N ILE A 25 9.76 -2.32 -18.81
CA ILE A 25 8.76 -1.35 -18.32
C ILE A 25 7.60 -2.06 -17.61
N GLN A 26 7.12 -3.19 -18.13
CA GLN A 26 6.08 -4.00 -17.48
C GLN A 26 6.53 -4.52 -16.12
N ALA A 27 7.75 -5.08 -16.04
CA ALA A 27 8.29 -5.62 -14.78
C ALA A 27 8.39 -4.54 -13.69
N PHE A 28 8.93 -3.36 -14.00
CA PHE A 28 9.02 -2.25 -13.03
C PHE A 28 7.65 -1.71 -12.62
N SER A 29 6.69 -1.70 -13.53
CA SER A 29 5.34 -1.22 -13.25
C SER A 29 4.59 -2.15 -12.30
N VAL A 30 4.76 -3.47 -12.43
CA VAL A 30 4.23 -4.46 -11.50
C VAL A 30 4.86 -4.32 -10.11
N VAL A 31 6.19 -4.24 -10.05
CA VAL A 31 6.91 -4.09 -8.78
C VAL A 31 6.50 -2.79 -8.08
N GLY A 32 6.44 -1.67 -8.82
CA GLY A 32 6.01 -0.38 -8.28
C GLY A 32 4.58 -0.40 -7.75
N ALA A 33 3.65 -1.03 -8.47
CA ALA A 33 2.26 -1.17 -8.07
C ALA A 33 2.10 -1.99 -6.76
N VAL A 34 2.73 -3.16 -6.69
CA VAL A 34 2.60 -4.07 -5.53
C VAL A 34 3.29 -3.50 -4.30
N VAL A 35 4.51 -2.99 -4.44
CA VAL A 35 5.26 -2.42 -3.31
C VAL A 35 4.60 -1.12 -2.83
N GLY A 36 4.21 -0.24 -3.75
CA GLY A 36 3.53 1.01 -3.42
C GLY A 36 2.23 0.78 -2.67
N LEU A 37 1.36 -0.11 -3.17
CA LEU A 37 0.11 -0.45 -2.51
C LEU A 37 0.34 -1.15 -1.16
N GLY A 38 1.33 -2.04 -1.07
CA GLY A 38 1.68 -2.70 0.19
C GLY A 38 2.10 -1.72 1.30
N ILE A 39 2.90 -0.70 0.96
CA ILE A 39 3.30 0.34 1.89
C ILE A 39 2.10 1.22 2.29
N ALA A 40 1.25 1.59 1.33
CA ALA A 40 0.04 2.35 1.62
C ALA A 40 -0.92 1.59 2.55
N ALA A 41 -1.17 0.30 2.27
CA ALA A 41 -1.99 -0.56 3.10
C ALA A 41 -1.43 -0.72 4.52
N LEU A 42 -0.10 -0.82 4.68
CA LEU A 42 0.53 -0.86 5.99
C LEU A 42 0.28 0.43 6.77
N GLY A 43 0.49 1.59 6.14
CA GLY A 43 0.22 2.90 6.76
C GLY A 43 -1.26 3.07 7.13
N GLY A 44 -2.16 2.66 6.24
CA GLY A 44 -3.60 2.66 6.47
C GLY A 44 -4.01 1.79 7.65
N GLY A 45 -3.51 0.55 7.71
CA GLY A 45 -3.78 -0.38 8.80
C GLY A 45 -3.34 0.14 10.17
N ILE A 46 -2.13 0.73 10.25
CA ILE A 46 -1.63 1.32 11.50
C ILE A 46 -2.49 2.52 11.92
N GLY A 47 -2.82 3.41 10.97
CA GLY A 47 -3.65 4.58 11.23
C GLY A 47 -5.04 4.22 11.74
N MET A 48 -5.71 3.27 11.06
CA MET A 48 -7.04 2.80 11.46
C MET A 48 -7.02 2.14 12.84
N GLY A 49 -6.01 1.32 13.13
CA GLY A 49 -5.84 0.69 14.44
C GLY A 49 -5.71 1.72 15.56
N HIS A 50 -4.95 2.80 15.33
CA HIS A 50 -4.80 3.88 16.30
C HIS A 50 -6.10 4.67 16.50
N ALA A 51 -6.80 5.00 15.40
CA ALA A 51 -8.10 5.69 15.46
C ALA A 51 -9.14 4.87 16.23
N ALA A 52 -9.21 3.56 15.98
CA ALA A 52 -10.10 2.64 16.68
C ALA A 52 -9.75 2.55 18.18
N ALA A 53 -8.48 2.41 18.53
CA ALA A 53 -8.04 2.36 19.93
C ALA A 53 -8.39 3.65 20.70
N ALA A 54 -8.19 4.83 20.08
CA ALA A 54 -8.56 6.11 20.65
C ALA A 54 -10.09 6.23 20.86
N ALA A 55 -10.89 5.76 19.90
CA ALA A 55 -12.34 5.76 20.01
C ALA A 55 -12.85 4.81 21.12
N ILE A 56 -12.26 3.62 21.24
CA ILE A 56 -12.62 2.63 22.28
C ILE A 56 -12.29 3.18 23.67
N THR A 57 -11.06 3.65 23.87
CA THR A 57 -10.62 4.20 25.17
C THR A 57 -11.38 5.46 25.55
N GLY A 58 -11.68 6.33 24.58
CA GLY A 58 -12.52 7.50 24.79
C GLY A 58 -13.96 7.15 25.17
N THR A 59 -14.55 6.14 24.52
CA THR A 59 -15.90 5.65 24.85
C THR A 59 -15.94 4.99 26.23
N ALA A 60 -14.91 4.22 26.58
CA ALA A 60 -14.81 3.58 27.90
C ALA A 60 -14.71 4.61 29.04
N ARG A 61 -14.04 5.75 28.81
CA ARG A 61 -13.92 6.85 29.79
C ARG A 61 -15.17 7.71 29.86
N ASN A 62 -15.89 7.89 28.75
CA ASN A 62 -17.06 8.75 28.68
C ASN A 62 -18.15 8.14 27.78
N PRO A 63 -18.95 7.18 28.30
CA PRO A 63 -19.91 6.41 27.51
C PRO A 63 -20.99 7.29 26.85
N ALA A 64 -21.36 8.40 27.50
CA ALA A 64 -22.35 9.34 26.99
C ALA A 64 -21.94 10.00 25.67
N LEU A 65 -20.63 10.06 25.35
CA LEU A 65 -20.11 10.64 24.12
C LEU A 65 -19.82 9.59 23.02
N GLY A 66 -20.18 8.33 23.24
CA GLY A 66 -19.82 7.21 22.35
C GLY A 66 -20.23 7.42 20.89
N SER A 67 -21.45 7.90 20.63
CA SER A 67 -21.91 8.10 19.24
C SER A 67 -21.13 9.19 18.51
N LYS A 68 -20.78 10.28 19.20
CA LYS A 68 -19.96 11.36 18.65
C LYS A 68 -18.54 10.90 18.39
N LEU A 69 -17.95 10.10 19.28
CA LEU A 69 -16.62 9.52 19.08
C LEU A 69 -16.59 8.54 17.91
N GLN A 70 -17.61 7.69 17.75
CA GLN A 70 -17.70 6.80 16.59
C GLN A 70 -17.83 7.58 15.28
N ALA A 71 -18.62 8.65 15.25
CA ALA A 71 -18.72 9.50 14.06
C ALA A 71 -17.37 10.11 13.68
N THR A 72 -16.64 10.68 14.66
CA THR A 72 -15.28 11.22 14.43
C THR A 72 -14.30 10.12 14.01
N MET A 73 -14.40 8.92 14.58
CA MET A 73 -13.56 7.77 14.20
C MET A 73 -13.78 7.39 12.74
N PHE A 74 -15.03 7.29 12.28
CA PHE A 74 -15.31 6.96 10.87
C PHE A 74 -14.83 8.03 9.91
N ILE A 75 -14.90 9.32 10.28
CA ILE A 75 -14.31 10.40 9.49
C ILE A 75 -12.79 10.22 9.38
N ALA A 76 -12.11 9.93 10.50
CA ALA A 76 -10.67 9.69 10.50
C ALA A 76 -10.29 8.47 9.64
N ILE A 77 -11.02 7.36 9.77
CA ILE A 77 -10.82 6.15 8.96
C ILE A 77 -11.04 6.44 7.48
N ALA A 78 -12.09 7.18 7.12
CA ALA A 78 -12.36 7.55 5.72
C ALA A 78 -11.21 8.36 5.10
N LEU A 79 -10.62 9.29 5.85
CA LEU A 79 -9.46 10.06 5.37
C LEU A 79 -8.19 9.20 5.24
N ILE A 80 -8.01 8.22 6.13
CA ILE A 80 -6.91 7.27 6.07
C ILE A 80 -7.08 6.33 4.87
N GLU A 81 -8.30 5.85 4.61
CA GLU A 81 -8.58 4.97 3.47
C GLU A 81 -8.49 5.70 2.13
N ALA A 82 -8.79 7.01 2.08
CA ALA A 82 -8.65 7.77 0.84
C ALA A 82 -7.24 7.69 0.24
N GLN A 83 -6.19 7.71 1.06
CA GLN A 83 -4.82 7.57 0.58
C GLN A 83 -4.48 6.13 0.11
N VAL A 84 -5.02 5.10 0.76
CA VAL A 84 -4.85 3.71 0.32
C VAL A 84 -5.51 3.53 -1.05
N ILE A 85 -6.73 4.04 -1.22
CA ILE A 85 -7.48 3.97 -2.47
C ILE A 85 -6.79 4.77 -3.58
N TYR A 86 -6.20 5.94 -3.32
CA TYR A 86 -5.43 6.66 -4.35
C TYR A 86 -4.25 5.84 -4.84
N THR A 87 -3.52 5.18 -3.94
CA THR A 87 -2.40 4.31 -4.31
C THR A 87 -2.88 3.09 -5.11
N LEU A 88 -4.04 2.53 -4.76
CA LEU A 88 -4.68 1.46 -5.52
C LEU A 88 -5.05 1.90 -6.94
N VAL A 89 -5.60 3.11 -7.10
CA VAL A 89 -5.93 3.66 -8.43
C VAL A 89 -4.67 3.80 -9.28
N PHE A 90 -3.59 4.35 -8.73
CA PHE A 90 -2.32 4.44 -9.45
C PHE A 90 -1.73 3.07 -9.79
N ALA A 91 -1.85 2.08 -8.90
CA ALA A 91 -1.43 0.71 -9.17
C ALA A 91 -2.21 0.09 -10.34
N ILE A 92 -3.53 0.28 -10.38
CA ILE A 92 -4.38 -0.19 -11.49
C ILE A 92 -3.98 0.50 -12.80
N ILE A 93 -3.74 1.82 -12.78
CA ILE A 93 -3.28 2.56 -13.96
C ILE A 93 -1.93 2.01 -14.44
N ALA A 94 -0.96 1.81 -13.54
CA ALA A 94 0.36 1.29 -13.90
C ALA A 94 0.32 -0.12 -14.49
N LEU A 95 -0.66 -0.95 -14.10
CA LEU A 95 -0.80 -2.32 -14.57
C LEU A 95 -1.61 -2.44 -15.87
N TYR A 96 -2.72 -1.70 -15.98
CA TYR A 96 -3.70 -1.89 -17.06
C TYR A 96 -3.77 -0.73 -18.06
N ALA A 97 -3.34 0.47 -17.66
CA ALA A 97 -3.39 1.68 -18.49
C ALA A 97 -2.03 2.41 -18.46
N ASN A 98 -0.95 1.63 -18.54
CA ASN A 98 0.39 2.15 -18.39
C ASN A 98 0.74 3.13 -19.52
N PRO A 99 1.03 4.41 -19.22
CA PRO A 99 1.32 5.40 -20.25
C PRO A 99 2.71 5.22 -20.91
N PHE A 100 3.55 4.33 -20.38
CA PHE A 100 4.92 4.12 -20.86
C PHE A 100 5.08 2.88 -21.77
N LEU A 101 4.01 2.11 -22.01
CA LEU A 101 4.00 0.94 -22.91
C LEU A 101 3.47 1.28 -24.30
#